data_AF-A0A1L6MZ60-F1
#
_entry.id   AF-A0A1L6MZ60-F1
#
_cell.length_a   1.000
_cell.length_b   1.000
_cell.length_c   1.000
_cell.angle_alpha   90.00
_cell.angle_beta   90.00
_cell.angle_gamma   90.00
#
_symmetry.space_group_name_H-M   'P 1'
#
loop_
_entity.id
_entity.type
_entity.pdbx_description
1 polymer ?
#
loop_
_entity_poly.entity_id
_entity_poly.type
_entity_poly.pdbx_seq_one_letter_code
_entity_poly.pdbx_strand_id
1 'polypeptide(L)'
;MTKFEFYQLLDERIAELEEALSVPFPSLLSTAYRHKIQIFVGVAQDGSIFLNVIKLRRQLEGSFRLEIDIQSDVCEEAAMQYHCSYVLQCKMAVWILGDGVPKNYTLQGEPFLDQVPGILSHSFDIDVQFCVDPVGGDALSSCPSGEGHTLGKVSSGQCGVRLCLRSCGCNGGIPWVTYALLSDPSLRRPSQKLFDIREQTVGWLQQEVETRRQLPVPNPAPPVANPTSK
;
A
#
# COMPACT_ATOMS: atom_id res chain seq x y z
N MET A 1 0.17 12.84 -14.52
CA MET A 1 -0.46 11.55 -14.17
C MET A 1 0.17 11.06 -12.88
N THR A 2 -0.53 10.27 -12.07
CA THR A 2 0.07 9.65 -10.88
C THR A 2 0.95 8.46 -11.26
N LYS A 3 1.78 7.95 -10.33
CA LYS A 3 2.57 6.73 -10.60
C LYS A 3 1.64 5.57 -10.90
N PHE A 4 0.59 5.45 -10.10
CA PHE A 4 -0.44 4.43 -10.29
C PHE A 4 -1.04 4.44 -11.71
N GLU A 5 -1.50 5.59 -12.21
CA GLU A 5 -2.02 5.74 -13.59
C GLU A 5 -1.02 5.32 -14.65
N PHE A 6 0.25 5.72 -14.46
CA PHE A 6 1.32 5.36 -15.37
C PHE A 6 1.50 3.84 -15.45
N TYR A 7 1.54 3.13 -14.32
CA TYR A 7 1.68 1.67 -14.31
C TYR A 7 0.45 0.98 -14.87
N GLN A 8 -0.75 1.48 -14.60
CA GLN A 8 -1.97 0.90 -15.14
C GLN A 8 -2.00 0.93 -16.68
N LEU A 9 -1.57 2.02 -17.31
CA LEU A 9 -1.47 2.11 -18.77
C LEU A 9 -0.44 1.12 -19.33
N LEU A 10 0.64 0.84 -18.59
CA LEU A 10 1.59 -0.19 -18.97
C LEU A 10 0.98 -1.59 -18.84
N ASP A 11 0.24 -1.86 -17.77
CA ASP A 11 -0.38 -3.16 -17.51
C ASP A 11 -1.46 -3.49 -18.55
N GLU A 12 -2.26 -2.49 -18.93
CA GLU A 12 -3.21 -2.59 -20.06
C GLU A 12 -2.49 -2.99 -21.34
N ARG A 13 -1.39 -2.29 -21.66
CA ARG A 13 -0.62 -2.57 -22.87
C ARG A 13 0.01 -3.97 -22.84
N ILE A 14 0.45 -4.43 -21.67
CA ILE A 14 0.96 -5.80 -21.49
C ILE A 14 -0.16 -6.82 -21.71
N ALA A 15 -1.36 -6.58 -21.18
CA ALA A 15 -2.50 -7.48 -21.36
C ALA A 15 -2.90 -7.62 -22.84
N GLU A 16 -2.93 -6.52 -23.59
CA GLU A 16 -3.18 -6.52 -25.05
C GLU A 16 -2.09 -7.30 -25.81
N LEU A 17 -0.82 -7.08 -25.46
CA LEU A 17 0.30 -7.76 -26.10
C LEU A 17 0.28 -9.27 -25.82
N GLU A 18 -0.04 -9.68 -24.60
CA GLU A 18 -0.17 -11.10 -24.26
C GLU A 18 -1.29 -11.79 -25.05
N GLU A 19 -2.41 -11.11 -25.26
CA GLU A 19 -3.52 -11.63 -26.07
C GLU A 19 -3.12 -11.74 -27.55
N ALA A 20 -2.52 -10.68 -28.11
CA ALA A 20 -2.06 -10.66 -29.50
C ALA A 20 -0.99 -11.74 -29.78
N LEU A 21 -0.13 -12.03 -28.80
CA LEU A 21 0.91 -13.05 -28.91
C LEU A 21 0.46 -14.44 -28.46
N SER A 22 -0.79 -14.60 -28.02
CA SER A 22 -1.35 -15.86 -27.49
C SER A 22 -0.46 -16.48 -26.40
N VAL A 23 0.01 -15.66 -25.46
CA VAL A 23 0.89 -16.10 -24.38
C VAL A 23 0.14 -17.09 -23.49
N PRO A 24 0.68 -18.30 -23.23
CA PRO A 24 -0.04 -19.35 -22.50
C PRO A 24 -0.24 -19.06 -21.01
N PHE A 25 0.65 -18.24 -20.42
CA PHE A 25 0.59 -17.87 -19.00
C PHE A 25 0.65 -16.35 -18.87
N PRO A 26 -0.38 -15.71 -18.30
CA PRO A 26 -0.37 -14.26 -18.13
C PRO A 26 0.63 -13.84 -17.06
N SER A 27 1.21 -12.66 -17.22
CA SER A 27 2.01 -12.02 -16.19
C SER A 27 1.14 -11.56 -15.01
N LEU A 28 1.80 -11.25 -13.89
CA LEU A 28 1.13 -10.67 -12.73
C LEU A 28 0.47 -9.32 -13.08
N LEU A 29 1.12 -8.51 -13.92
CA LEU A 29 0.66 -7.19 -14.32
C LEU A 29 -0.63 -7.26 -15.16
N SER A 30 -0.65 -8.10 -16.19
CA SER A 30 -1.86 -8.28 -17.00
C SER A 30 -3.01 -8.89 -16.18
N THR A 31 -2.69 -9.79 -15.26
CA THR A 31 -3.67 -10.38 -14.34
C THR A 31 -4.24 -9.33 -13.40
N ALA A 32 -3.40 -8.48 -12.81
CA ALA A 32 -3.83 -7.38 -11.94
C ALA A 32 -4.74 -6.40 -12.69
N TYR A 33 -4.37 -6.02 -13.92
CA TYR A 33 -5.20 -5.17 -14.78
C TYR A 33 -6.58 -5.81 -15.06
N ARG A 34 -6.62 -7.08 -15.49
CA ARG A 34 -7.89 -7.81 -15.76
C ARG A 34 -8.77 -7.93 -14.51
N HIS A 35 -8.16 -8.09 -13.34
CA HIS A 35 -8.87 -8.20 -12.06
C HIS A 35 -9.11 -6.85 -11.36
N LYS A 36 -8.75 -5.72 -11.98
CA LYS A 36 -8.96 -4.38 -11.45
C LYS A 36 -8.30 -4.20 -10.06
N ILE A 37 -7.08 -4.74 -9.94
CA ILE A 37 -6.22 -4.65 -8.76
C ILE A 37 -5.27 -3.46 -8.94
N GLN A 38 -5.10 -2.66 -7.88
CA GLN A 38 -4.19 -1.51 -7.89
C GLN A 38 -2.77 -1.92 -7.50
N ILE A 39 -1.77 -1.39 -8.21
CA ILE A 39 -0.35 -1.62 -7.95
C ILE A 39 0.32 -0.28 -7.64
N PHE A 40 0.69 -0.09 -6.38
CA PHE A 40 1.45 1.07 -5.93
C PHE A 40 2.95 0.78 -5.92
N VAL A 41 3.75 1.71 -6.45
CA VAL A 41 5.20 1.59 -6.50
C VAL A 41 5.82 2.77 -5.76
N GLY A 42 6.37 2.52 -4.56
CA GLY A 42 6.93 3.57 -3.72
C GLY A 42 8.11 4.31 -4.34
N VAL A 43 8.98 3.60 -5.08
CA VAL A 43 10.17 4.16 -5.78
C VAL A 43 10.13 3.78 -7.25
N ALA A 44 9.44 4.57 -8.07
CA ALA A 44 9.30 4.27 -9.50
C ALA A 44 10.60 4.53 -10.29
N GLN A 45 11.40 5.50 -9.85
CA GLN A 45 12.64 5.91 -10.53
C GLN A 45 13.76 4.87 -10.46
N ASP A 46 13.72 3.99 -9.47
CA ASP A 46 14.75 2.97 -9.22
C ASP A 46 14.41 1.67 -9.95
N GLY A 47 14.24 1.77 -11.27
CA GLY A 47 13.83 0.65 -12.11
C GLY A 47 14.16 0.86 -13.58
N SER A 48 14.28 -0.25 -14.32
CA SER A 48 14.63 -0.25 -15.74
C SER A 48 13.60 0.48 -16.61
N ILE A 49 12.34 0.58 -16.17
CA ILE A 49 11.29 1.37 -16.82
C ILE A 49 11.73 2.84 -16.94
N PHE A 50 12.33 3.41 -15.89
CA PHE A 50 12.77 4.81 -15.93
C PHE A 50 14.03 5.02 -16.77
N LEU A 51 14.87 3.99 -16.97
CA LEU A 51 15.94 4.05 -17.98
C LEU A 51 15.35 4.24 -19.39
N ASN A 52 14.22 3.59 -19.69
CA ASN A 52 13.50 3.80 -20.95
C ASN A 52 12.85 5.19 -21.01
N VAL A 53 12.31 5.70 -19.91
CA VAL A 53 11.79 7.07 -19.83
C VAL A 53 12.89 8.09 -20.15
N ILE A 54 14.09 7.93 -19.61
CA ILE A 54 15.24 8.79 -19.91
C ILE A 54 15.61 8.71 -21.39
N LYS A 55 15.65 7.49 -21.96
CA LYS A 55 15.90 7.28 -23.39
C LYS A 55 14.86 8.03 -24.24
N LEU A 56 13.58 7.90 -23.92
CA LEU A 56 12.49 8.58 -24.63
C LEU A 56 12.58 10.10 -24.51
N ARG A 57 12.91 10.62 -23.32
CA ARG A 57 13.12 12.06 -23.11
C ARG A 57 14.22 12.62 -24.01
N ARG A 58 15.31 11.88 -24.20
CA ARG A 58 16.41 12.25 -25.11
C ARG A 58 16.05 12.12 -26.59
N GLN A 59 15.16 11.18 -26.95
CA GLN A 59 14.78 10.98 -28.35
C GLN A 59 13.70 11.96 -28.83
N LEU A 60 12.85 12.42 -27.91
CA LEU A 60 11.66 13.22 -28.21
C LEU A 60 11.85 14.70 -27.84
N GLU A 61 13.09 15.22 -27.88
CA GLU A 61 13.47 16.58 -27.44
C GLU A 61 12.41 17.64 -27.79
N GLY A 62 12.01 18.46 -26.80
CA GLY A 62 10.98 19.51 -26.96
C GLY A 62 9.53 19.03 -26.98
N SER A 63 9.27 17.74 -27.27
CA SER A 63 7.92 17.14 -27.31
C SER A 63 7.62 16.18 -26.15
N PHE A 64 8.62 15.82 -25.34
CA PHE A 64 8.44 14.97 -24.18
C PHE A 64 7.65 15.69 -23.07
N ARG A 65 6.50 15.12 -22.66
CA ARG A 65 5.56 15.72 -21.68
C ARG A 65 5.22 14.82 -20.50
N LEU A 66 5.86 13.66 -20.35
CA LEU A 66 5.54 12.75 -19.25
C LEU A 66 6.00 13.37 -17.92
N GLU A 67 5.03 13.66 -17.06
CA GLU A 67 5.22 14.12 -15.70
C GLU A 67 4.42 13.22 -14.75
N ILE A 68 5.11 12.77 -13.71
CA ILE A 68 4.59 11.86 -12.71
C ILE A 68 4.43 12.62 -11.40
N ASP A 69 3.18 12.74 -10.95
CA ASP A 69 2.84 13.32 -9.66
C ASP A 69 2.97 12.24 -8.58
N ILE A 70 4.03 12.39 -7.78
CA ILE A 70 4.33 11.50 -6.65
C ILE A 70 3.53 11.84 -5.39
N GLN A 71 3.00 13.06 -5.29
CA GLN A 71 2.30 13.54 -4.10
C GLN A 71 0.87 12.98 -4.08
N SER A 72 0.19 13.07 -5.22
CA SER A 72 -1.16 12.51 -5.38
C SER A 72 -1.18 10.99 -5.19
N ASP A 73 -0.09 10.28 -5.52
CA ASP A 73 0.00 8.82 -5.36
C ASP A 73 -0.11 8.36 -3.89
N VAL A 74 0.51 9.11 -2.97
CA VAL A 74 0.42 8.83 -1.52
C VAL A 74 -0.99 9.09 -1.00
N CYS A 75 -1.65 10.14 -1.53
CA CYS A 75 -3.04 10.45 -1.19
C CYS A 75 -4.00 9.37 -1.71
N GLU A 76 -3.78 8.85 -2.93
CA GLU A 76 -4.58 7.75 -3.51
C GLU A 76 -4.50 6.48 -2.66
N GLU A 77 -3.30 6.08 -2.24
CA GLU A 77 -3.11 4.91 -1.35
C GLU A 77 -3.85 5.09 -0.02
N ALA A 78 -3.68 6.24 0.63
CA ALA A 78 -4.34 6.53 1.90
C ALA A 78 -5.87 6.61 1.77
N ALA A 79 -6.38 7.16 0.67
CA ALA A 79 -7.80 7.20 0.38
C ALA A 79 -8.39 5.79 0.23
N MET A 80 -7.64 4.86 -0.37
CA MET A 80 -8.05 3.46 -0.47
C MET A 80 -8.09 2.78 0.89
N GLN A 81 -7.06 2.98 1.73
CA GLN A 81 -7.05 2.44 3.10
C GLN A 81 -8.19 3.00 3.93
N TYR A 82 -8.46 4.31 3.81
CA TYR A 82 -9.58 4.98 4.45
C TYR A 82 -10.92 4.38 4.00
N HIS A 83 -11.13 4.20 2.70
CA HIS A 83 -12.35 3.64 2.15
C HIS A 83 -12.63 2.22 2.68
N CYS A 84 -11.63 1.34 2.65
CA CYS A 84 -11.76 -0.03 3.15
C CYS A 84 -12.07 -0.09 4.65
N SER A 85 -11.41 0.77 5.43
CA SER A 85 -11.53 0.77 6.91
C SER A 85 -12.81 1.43 7.39
N TYR A 86 -13.17 2.59 6.83
CA TYR A 86 -14.21 3.45 7.38
C TYR A 86 -15.52 3.38 6.60
N VAL A 87 -15.45 3.33 5.27
CA VAL A 87 -16.65 3.32 4.42
C VAL A 87 -17.20 1.90 4.31
N LEU A 88 -16.34 0.93 4.02
CA LEU A 88 -16.75 -0.48 3.91
C LEU A 88 -16.76 -1.23 5.25
N GLN A 89 -16.09 -0.67 6.27
CA GLN A 89 -15.93 -1.30 7.60
C GLN A 89 -15.46 -2.76 7.52
N CYS A 90 -14.60 -3.04 6.53
CA CYS A 90 -14.09 -4.37 6.28
C CYS A 90 -12.87 -4.64 7.14
N LYS A 91 -12.71 -5.89 7.57
CA LYS A 91 -11.44 -6.33 8.17
C LYS A 91 -10.34 -6.27 7.13
N MET A 92 -9.27 -5.56 7.43
CA MET A 92 -8.12 -5.42 6.54
C MET A 92 -6.98 -6.35 6.97
N ALA A 93 -6.36 -6.97 5.97
CA ALA A 93 -5.17 -7.78 6.17
C ALA A 93 -4.04 -7.25 5.29
N VAL A 94 -2.84 -7.16 5.85
CA VAL A 94 -1.61 -6.85 5.11
C VAL A 94 -0.69 -8.06 5.09
N TRP A 95 -0.14 -8.35 3.92
CA TRP A 95 0.86 -9.38 3.70
C TRP A 95 2.14 -8.73 3.23
N ILE A 96 3.14 -8.69 4.08
CA ILE A 96 4.45 -8.11 3.80
C ILE A 96 5.39 -9.25 3.44
N LEU A 97 5.79 -9.28 2.17
CA LEU A 97 6.69 -10.29 1.62
C LEU A 97 8.06 -9.67 1.39
N GLY A 98 9.00 -9.95 2.29
CA GLY A 98 10.29 -9.28 2.33
C GLY A 98 10.21 -7.95 3.06
N ASP A 99 11.02 -6.98 2.63
CA ASP A 99 11.11 -5.69 3.30
C ASP A 99 11.53 -4.52 2.37
N GLY A 100 11.87 -3.38 2.93
CA GLY A 100 12.32 -2.17 2.26
C GLY A 100 11.16 -1.20 2.02
N VAL A 101 11.20 -0.57 0.85
CA VAL A 101 10.22 0.44 0.50
C VAL A 101 8.78 -0.11 0.44
N PRO A 102 8.50 -1.32 -0.09
CA PRO A 102 7.13 -1.84 -0.10
C PRO A 102 6.47 -1.90 1.29
N LYS A 103 7.21 -2.34 2.32
CA LYS A 103 6.74 -2.35 3.71
C LYS A 103 6.46 -0.94 4.20
N ASN A 104 7.43 -0.05 4.06
CA ASN A 104 7.30 1.32 4.57
C ASN A 104 6.22 2.11 3.83
N TYR A 105 6.05 1.92 2.53
CA TYR A 105 5.04 2.59 1.72
C TYR A 105 3.64 2.14 2.14
N THR A 106 3.40 0.83 2.21
CA THR A 106 2.10 0.26 2.63
C THR A 106 1.66 0.74 4.02
N LEU A 107 2.61 0.90 4.94
CA LEU A 107 2.35 1.33 6.31
C LEU A 107 2.30 2.87 6.49
N GLN A 108 2.45 3.66 5.43
CA GLN A 108 2.42 5.13 5.53
C GLN A 108 1.00 5.73 5.48
N GLY A 109 0.00 4.98 5.04
CA GLY A 109 -1.35 5.51 4.93
C GLY A 109 -1.98 5.89 6.28
N GLU A 110 -1.77 5.10 7.35
CA GLU A 110 -2.23 5.45 8.72
C GLU A 110 -1.57 6.75 9.24
N PRO A 111 -0.22 6.89 9.25
CA PRO A 111 0.43 8.15 9.60
C PRO A 111 -0.02 9.32 8.72
N PHE A 112 -0.23 9.11 7.42
CA PHE A 112 -0.74 10.17 6.55
C PHE A 112 -2.12 10.62 7.01
N LEU A 113 -3.08 9.71 7.21
CA LEU A 113 -4.44 10.03 7.62
C LEU A 113 -4.49 10.71 9.00
N ASP A 114 -3.70 10.23 9.97
CA ASP A 114 -3.72 10.78 11.32
C ASP A 114 -2.99 12.13 11.41
N GLN A 115 -1.78 12.23 10.84
CA GLN A 115 -0.89 13.37 11.08
C GLN A 115 -1.12 14.54 10.10
N VAL A 116 -1.62 14.28 8.89
CA VAL A 116 -1.78 15.32 7.85
C VAL A 116 -3.18 15.93 7.87
N PRO A 117 -4.28 15.19 7.63
CA PRO A 117 -5.64 15.71 7.76
C PRO A 117 -6.26 15.56 9.15
N GLY A 118 -5.60 14.93 10.13
CA GLY A 118 -6.18 14.75 11.48
C GLY A 118 -7.30 13.72 11.53
N ILE A 119 -7.33 12.76 10.59
CA ILE A 119 -8.29 11.66 10.52
C ILE A 119 -7.73 10.49 11.32
N LEU A 120 -8.26 10.30 12.52
CA LEU A 120 -7.93 9.14 13.33
C LEU A 120 -8.19 7.88 12.51
N SER A 121 -7.11 7.19 12.17
CA SER A 121 -7.11 5.97 11.36
C SER A 121 -6.81 4.74 12.24
N HIS A 122 -7.24 3.56 11.81
CA HIS A 122 -6.93 2.29 12.46
C HIS A 122 -6.00 1.48 11.55
N SER A 123 -5.02 0.79 12.15
CA SER A 123 -4.13 -0.15 11.47
C SER A 123 -4.88 -1.38 10.93
N PHE A 124 -4.20 -2.16 10.10
CA PHE A 124 -4.63 -3.49 9.67
C PHE A 124 -4.99 -4.43 10.84
N ASP A 125 -6.12 -5.12 10.74
CA ASP A 125 -6.58 -6.13 11.70
C ASP A 125 -5.69 -7.38 11.73
N ILE A 126 -5.14 -7.73 10.56
CA ILE A 126 -4.26 -8.88 10.37
C ILE A 126 -2.97 -8.40 9.70
N ASP A 127 -1.84 -8.68 10.34
CA ASP A 127 -0.51 -8.37 9.81
C ASP A 127 0.33 -9.65 9.71
N VAL A 128 0.62 -10.06 8.47
CA VAL A 128 1.44 -11.24 8.17
C VAL A 128 2.73 -10.80 7.49
N GLN A 129 3.87 -11.10 8.11
CA GLN A 129 5.18 -10.69 7.61
C GLN A 129 6.11 -11.88 7.39
N PHE A 130 6.69 -11.95 6.20
CA PHE A 130 7.77 -12.86 5.83
C PHE A 130 9.06 -12.05 5.69
N CYS A 131 9.86 -11.99 6.74
CA CYS A 131 11.10 -11.24 6.74
C CYS A 131 12.26 -12.11 7.25
N VAL A 132 13.41 -11.94 6.61
CA VAL A 132 14.65 -12.65 6.96
C VAL A 132 15.58 -11.80 7.82
N ASP A 133 15.29 -10.49 7.95
CA ASP A 133 16.15 -9.58 8.68
C ASP A 133 16.09 -9.87 10.19
N PRO A 134 17.26 -9.92 10.87
CA PRO A 134 17.32 -10.15 12.29
C PRO A 134 16.77 -8.95 13.06
N VAL A 135 16.04 -9.21 14.15
CA VAL A 135 15.60 -8.16 15.07
C VAL A 135 16.82 -7.57 15.77
N GLY A 136 16.96 -6.24 15.74
CA GLY A 136 18.10 -5.51 16.33
C GLY A 136 18.93 -4.71 15.33
N GLY A 137 18.65 -4.82 14.02
CA GLY A 137 19.01 -3.74 13.11
C GLY A 137 18.13 -2.52 13.40
N ASP A 138 18.69 -1.33 13.47
CA ASP A 138 17.90 -0.08 13.59
C ASP A 138 17.18 0.28 12.28
N ALA A 139 17.04 -0.68 11.35
CA ALA A 139 16.33 -0.52 10.11
C ALA A 139 14.84 -0.78 10.30
N LEU A 140 14.02 -0.01 9.58
CA LEU A 140 12.58 -0.28 9.42
C LEU A 140 12.31 -1.72 8.97
N SER A 141 13.30 -2.37 8.36
CA SER A 141 13.17 -3.73 7.88
C SER A 141 13.18 -4.80 8.98
N SER A 142 14.02 -4.62 9.97
CA SER A 142 14.06 -5.49 11.14
C SER A 142 12.96 -5.19 12.16
N CYS A 143 12.24 -4.07 12.02
CA CYS A 143 11.17 -3.67 12.94
C CYS A 143 9.99 -4.66 12.88
N PRO A 144 9.67 -5.33 14.01
CA PRO A 144 8.44 -6.11 14.13
C PRO A 144 7.21 -5.19 14.10
N SER A 145 6.03 -5.73 13.78
CA SER A 145 4.75 -5.02 13.88
C SER A 145 4.51 -4.33 15.23
N GLY A 146 5.11 -4.86 16.30
CA GLY A 146 5.05 -4.26 17.65
C GLY A 146 5.83 -2.94 17.78
N GLU A 147 6.92 -2.75 17.05
CA GLU A 147 7.67 -1.48 17.00
C GLU A 147 7.02 -0.48 16.05
N GLY A 148 6.33 -0.95 15.00
CA GLY A 148 5.53 -0.08 14.13
C GLY A 148 4.52 0.78 14.90
N HIS A 149 4.09 0.32 16.07
CA HIS A 149 3.22 1.10 16.95
C HIS A 149 3.85 2.38 17.50
N THR A 150 5.14 2.37 17.87
CA THR A 150 5.78 3.58 18.41
C THR A 150 5.92 4.66 17.34
N LEU A 151 5.87 4.28 16.06
CA LEU A 151 5.92 5.17 14.91
C LEU A 151 4.52 5.62 14.44
N GLY A 152 3.44 5.20 15.11
CA GLY A 152 2.07 5.46 14.69
C GLY A 152 1.67 4.76 13.38
N LYS A 153 2.42 3.72 12.98
CA LYS A 153 2.16 2.91 11.77
C LYS A 153 1.32 1.66 12.01
N VAL A 154 1.16 1.30 13.29
CA VAL A 154 0.39 0.13 13.73
C VAL A 154 -0.28 0.46 15.06
N SER A 155 -1.59 0.64 15.13
CA SER A 155 -2.28 1.00 16.38
C SER A 155 -2.03 -0.02 17.54
N SER A 156 -1.80 0.47 18.76
CA SER A 156 -1.55 -0.40 19.94
C SER A 156 -2.85 -1.09 20.36
N GLY A 157 -2.79 -2.42 20.46
CA GLY A 157 -3.90 -3.20 20.98
C GLY A 157 -5.05 -3.50 20.00
N GLN A 158 -5.01 -3.02 18.75
CA GLN A 158 -6.10 -3.20 17.78
C GLN A 158 -5.83 -4.18 16.64
N CYS A 159 -4.57 -4.57 16.40
CA CYS A 159 -4.27 -5.64 15.45
C CYS A 159 -4.60 -6.99 16.10
N GLY A 160 -5.71 -7.59 15.68
CA GLY A 160 -6.23 -8.83 16.26
C GLY A 160 -5.32 -10.04 16.04
N VAL A 161 -4.62 -10.10 14.90
CA VAL A 161 -3.68 -11.20 14.59
C VAL A 161 -2.39 -10.65 13.98
N ARG A 162 -1.27 -10.90 14.66
CA ARG A 162 0.07 -10.61 14.16
C ARG A 162 0.84 -11.90 13.98
N LEU A 163 1.21 -12.21 12.74
CA LEU A 163 2.03 -13.38 12.42
C LEU A 163 3.32 -12.91 11.74
N CYS A 164 4.43 -13.02 12.45
CA CYS A 164 5.75 -12.71 11.91
C CYS A 164 6.54 -14.02 11.75
N LEU A 165 6.65 -14.51 10.52
CA LEU A 165 7.43 -15.70 10.18
C LEU A 165 8.87 -15.28 9.91
N ARG A 166 9.62 -15.16 11.01
CA ARG A 166 11.04 -14.77 11.01
C ARG A 166 11.91 -15.93 10.57
N SER A 167 12.96 -15.62 9.81
CA SER A 167 13.96 -16.58 9.30
C SER A 167 13.44 -17.58 8.26
N CYS A 168 12.19 -17.43 7.81
CA CYS A 168 11.65 -18.15 6.67
C CYS A 168 11.61 -17.20 5.47
N GLY A 169 12.50 -17.40 4.50
CA GLY A 169 12.45 -16.63 3.27
C GLY A 169 11.12 -16.81 2.55
N CYS A 170 10.71 -15.79 1.78
CA CYS A 170 9.48 -15.81 0.98
C CYS A 170 9.34 -17.10 0.15
N ASN A 171 10.43 -17.55 -0.46
CA ASN A 171 10.45 -18.77 -1.28
C ASN A 171 10.18 -20.06 -0.49
N GLY A 172 10.51 -20.10 0.80
CA GLY A 172 10.30 -21.27 1.64
C GLY A 172 8.89 -21.32 2.21
N GLY A 173 8.36 -20.18 2.66
CA GLY A 173 7.09 -20.13 3.38
C GLY A 173 5.85 -19.92 2.49
N ILE A 174 5.93 -19.01 1.51
CA ILE A 174 4.78 -18.61 0.71
C ILE A 174 4.16 -19.80 -0.04
N PRO A 175 4.91 -20.70 -0.70
CA PRO A 175 4.29 -21.80 -1.45
C PRO A 175 3.38 -22.68 -0.60
N TRP A 176 3.75 -22.97 0.65
CA TRP A 176 2.93 -23.77 1.57
C TRP A 176 1.66 -23.03 2.01
N VAL A 177 1.78 -21.74 2.30
CA VAL A 177 0.63 -20.91 2.69
C VAL A 177 -0.32 -20.72 1.52
N THR A 178 0.21 -20.44 0.32
CA THR A 178 -0.57 -20.36 -0.92
C THR A 178 -1.27 -21.69 -1.20
N TYR A 179 -0.59 -22.83 -1.05
CA TYR A 179 -1.23 -24.13 -1.20
C TYR A 179 -2.36 -24.33 -0.17
N ALA A 180 -2.11 -24.06 1.10
CA ALA A 180 -3.11 -24.22 2.15
C ALA A 180 -4.36 -23.33 1.93
N LEU A 181 -4.18 -22.09 1.48
CA LEU A 181 -5.29 -21.14 1.27
C LEU A 181 -6.01 -21.33 -0.08
N LEU A 182 -5.28 -21.63 -1.16
CA LEU A 182 -5.87 -21.72 -2.51
C LEU A 182 -6.32 -23.14 -2.89
N SER A 183 -5.88 -24.17 -2.18
CA SER A 183 -6.34 -25.56 -2.41
C SER A 183 -7.78 -25.78 -1.94
N ASP A 184 -8.27 -24.99 -0.98
CA ASP A 184 -9.65 -25.04 -0.53
C ASP A 184 -10.54 -24.12 -1.40
N PRO A 185 -11.45 -24.68 -2.23
CA PRO A 185 -12.32 -23.88 -3.08
C PRO A 185 -13.28 -22.98 -2.29
N SER A 186 -13.59 -23.32 -1.02
CA SER A 186 -14.50 -22.55 -0.17
C SER A 186 -13.91 -21.19 0.25
N LEU A 187 -12.59 -21.03 0.17
CA LEU A 187 -11.89 -19.80 0.51
C LEU A 187 -11.77 -18.81 -0.67
N ARG A 188 -12.23 -19.19 -1.87
CA ARG A 188 -12.18 -18.32 -3.05
C ARG A 188 -13.12 -17.12 -2.90
N ARG A 189 -12.61 -15.92 -3.20
CA ARG A 189 -13.37 -14.67 -3.14
C ARG A 189 -13.34 -13.96 -4.49
N PRO A 190 -14.44 -13.31 -4.91
CA PRO A 190 -14.41 -12.47 -6.09
C PRO A 190 -13.51 -11.25 -5.85
N SER A 191 -12.89 -10.75 -6.93
CA SER A 191 -12.18 -9.46 -6.86
C SER A 191 -13.18 -8.35 -6.51
N GLN A 192 -12.80 -7.48 -5.57
CA GLN A 192 -13.58 -6.30 -5.23
C GLN A 192 -13.50 -5.20 -6.28
N LYS A 193 -12.59 -5.34 -7.26
CA LYS A 193 -12.38 -4.36 -8.35
C LYS A 193 -12.20 -2.93 -7.85
N LEU A 194 -11.44 -2.76 -6.76
CA LEU A 194 -11.25 -1.48 -6.08
C LEU A 194 -10.73 -0.39 -7.00
N PHE A 195 -10.06 -0.76 -8.10
CA PHE A 195 -9.66 0.20 -9.12
C PHE A 195 -10.83 1.04 -9.67
N ASP A 196 -12.00 0.43 -9.91
CA ASP A 196 -13.13 1.10 -10.55
C ASP A 196 -13.70 2.26 -9.71
N ILE A 197 -13.36 2.30 -8.41
CA ILE A 197 -13.82 3.33 -7.45
C ILE A 197 -12.71 4.30 -7.03
N ARG A 198 -11.50 4.24 -7.62
CA ARG A 198 -10.33 5.04 -7.17
C ARG A 198 -10.63 6.54 -7.05
N GLU A 199 -11.24 7.13 -8.08
CA GLU A 199 -11.52 8.57 -8.11
C GLU A 199 -12.55 8.94 -7.03
N GLN A 200 -13.52 8.06 -6.81
CA GLN A 200 -14.54 8.22 -5.78
C GLN A 200 -13.91 8.17 -4.38
N THR A 201 -12.96 7.25 -4.16
CA THR A 201 -12.26 7.14 -2.86
C THR A 201 -11.48 8.41 -2.51
N VAL A 202 -10.79 9.01 -3.48
CA VAL A 202 -10.09 10.28 -3.29
C VAL A 202 -11.08 11.41 -3.02
N GLY A 203 -12.18 11.46 -3.77
CA GLY A 203 -13.24 12.46 -3.56
C GLY A 203 -13.87 12.38 -2.17
N TRP A 204 -14.16 11.17 -1.68
CA TRP A 204 -14.69 10.97 -0.33
C TRP A 204 -13.68 11.39 0.75
N LEU A 205 -12.40 11.04 0.58
CA LEU A 205 -11.37 11.50 1.51
C LEU A 205 -11.29 13.03 1.53
N GLN A 206 -11.30 13.68 0.37
CA GLN A 206 -11.27 15.14 0.28
C GLN A 206 -12.48 15.81 0.96
N GLN A 207 -13.67 15.23 0.83
CA GLN A 207 -14.88 15.72 1.51
C GLN A 207 -14.74 15.63 3.03
N GLU A 208 -14.20 14.53 3.54
CA GLU A 208 -13.94 14.37 4.98
C GLU A 208 -12.91 15.40 5.48
N VAL A 209 -11.83 15.60 4.72
CA VAL A 209 -10.81 16.62 5.04
C VAL A 209 -11.42 18.01 5.10
N GLU A 210 -12.24 18.38 4.12
CA GLU A 210 -12.88 19.70 4.07
C GLU A 210 -13.90 19.88 5.21
N THR A 211 -14.67 18.85 5.51
CA THR A 211 -15.59 18.84 6.65
C THR A 211 -14.85 19.09 7.96
N ARG A 212 -13.66 18.47 8.14
CA ARG A 212 -12.84 18.66 9.33
C ARG A 212 -12.16 20.03 9.40
N ARG A 213 -11.78 20.62 8.27
CA ARG A 213 -11.25 22.00 8.25
C ARG A 213 -12.25 23.02 8.78
N GLN A 214 -13.55 22.74 8.62
CA GLN A 214 -14.63 23.59 9.10
C GLN A 214 -14.94 23.36 10.59
N LEU A 215 -14.43 22.28 11.19
CA LEU A 215 -14.55 22.03 12.63
C LEU A 215 -13.54 22.90 13.40
N PRO A 216 -13.90 23.41 14.59
CA PRO A 216 -12.95 24.08 15.46
C PRO A 216 -11.80 23.12 15.79
N VAL A 217 -10.56 23.57 15.67
CA VAL A 217 -9.38 22.78 16.05
C VAL A 217 -9.57 22.30 17.49
N PRO A 218 -9.58 20.98 17.77
CA PRO A 218 -9.65 20.49 19.13
C PRO A 218 -8.46 21.06 19.90
N ASN A 219 -8.71 21.60 21.09
CA ASN A 219 -7.62 22.05 21.97
C ASN A 219 -6.64 20.89 22.13
N PRO A 220 -5.33 21.09 21.90
CA PRO A 220 -4.36 20.02 22.09
C PRO A 220 -4.51 19.47 23.51
N ALA A 221 -4.62 18.15 23.63
CA ALA A 221 -4.70 17.50 24.92
C ALA A 221 -3.49 17.95 25.77
N PRO A 222 -3.68 18.29 27.05
CA PRO A 222 -2.57 18.68 27.91
C PRO A 222 -1.52 17.55 27.92
N PRO A 223 -0.23 17.88 27.91
CA PRO A 223 0.83 16.87 27.92
C PRO A 223 0.63 15.94 29.11
N VAL A 224 0.66 14.63 28.86
CA VAL A 224 0.56 13.59 29.89
C VAL A 224 1.68 13.84 30.90
N ALA A 225 1.30 14.13 32.15
CA ALA A 225 2.26 14.38 33.21
C ALA A 225 3.16 13.14 33.40
N ASN A 226 4.48 13.32 33.27
CA ASN A 226 5.46 12.28 33.53
C ASN A 226 5.31 11.77 34.98
N PRO A 227 5.08 10.46 35.20
CA PRO A 227 4.98 9.91 36.54
C PRO A 227 6.38 9.60 37.09
N THR A 228 7.23 10.61 37.25
CA THR A 228 8.51 10.47 37.98
C THR A 228 8.94 11.79 38.63
N SER A 229 8.26 12.14 39.73
CA SER A 229 8.83 12.98 40.77
C SER A 229 8.40 12.47 42.14
N LYS A 230 9.13 11.49 42.65
CA LYS A 230 9.34 11.25 44.08
C LYS A 230 10.75 10.75 44.28
#